data_AF-A0A959GXL6-F1
#
_entry.id   AF-A0A959GXL6-F1
#
_cell.length_a   1.000
_cell.length_b   1.000
_cell.length_c   1.000
_cell.angle_alpha   90.00
_cell.angle_beta   90.00
_cell.angle_gamma   90.00
#
_symmetry.space_group_name_H-M   'P 1'
#
loop_
_entity.id
_entity.type
_entity.pdbx_description
1 polymer ?
#
loop_
_entity_poly.entity_id
_entity_poly.type
_entity_poly.pdbx_seq_one_letter_code
_entity_poly.pdbx_strand_id
1 'polypeptide(L)' 'PSVIKTNSPMVKKAREGVMEFLLINEPLDCPICDQAGECHLQDLAFEHGAEQTRYEFERRTFEKIDIGP' A
#
# COMPACT_ATOMS: atom_id res chain seq x y z
N PRO A 1 -26.87 7.49 20.63
CA PRO A 1 -26.20 6.53 19.70
C PRO A 1 -25.03 7.22 18.98
N SER A 2 -23.87 6.56 18.91
CA SER A 2 -22.74 7.04 18.11
C SER A 2 -23.05 6.90 16.62
N VAL A 3 -22.73 7.94 15.83
CA VAL A 3 -22.86 7.93 14.36
C VAL A 3 -21.47 7.72 13.76
N ILE A 4 -21.26 6.59 13.08
CA ILE A 4 -19.98 6.25 12.44
C ILE A 4 -19.99 6.79 11.01
N LYS A 5 -19.00 7.60 10.65
CA LYS A 5 -18.85 8.18 9.30
C LYS A 5 -17.58 7.67 8.63
N THR A 6 -17.71 6.62 7.82
CA THR A 6 -16.59 5.96 7.13
C THR A 6 -16.15 6.68 5.85
N ASN A 7 -16.97 7.60 5.32
CA ASN A 7 -16.73 8.35 4.09
C ASN A 7 -16.41 9.84 4.32
N SER A 8 -16.03 10.20 5.56
CA SER A 8 -15.67 11.58 5.87
C SER A 8 -14.33 11.99 5.24
N PRO A 9 -14.10 13.29 4.95
CA PRO A 9 -12.81 13.76 4.43
C PRO A 9 -11.62 13.37 5.32
N MET A 10 -11.83 13.33 6.64
CA MET A 10 -10.84 12.88 7.60
C MET A 10 -10.46 11.41 7.39
N VAL A 11 -11.44 10.53 7.22
CA VAL A 11 -11.19 9.09 7.00
C VAL A 11 -10.51 8.86 5.66
N LYS A 12 -10.91 9.59 4.60
CA LYS A 12 -10.26 9.51 3.30
C LYS A 12 -8.77 9.87 3.40
N LYS A 13 -8.46 11.03 4.00
CA LYS A 13 -7.08 11.48 4.23
C LYS A 13 -6.26 10.50 5.08
N ALA A 14 -6.89 9.89 6.09
CA ALA A 14 -6.23 8.89 6.92
C ALA A 14 -5.86 7.63 6.11
N ARG A 15 -6.76 7.15 5.24
CA ARG A 15 -6.49 6.00 4.36
C ARG A 15 -5.39 6.30 3.34
N GLU A 16 -5.45 7.45 2.68
CA GLU A 16 -4.40 7.90 1.75
C GLU A 16 -3.03 7.96 2.42
N GLY A 17 -2.96 8.53 3.64
CA GLY A 17 -1.70 8.63 4.39
C GLY A 17 -1.15 7.27 4.83
N VAL A 18 -2.00 6.34 5.29
CA VAL A 18 -1.56 4.98 5.61
C VAL A 18 -1.08 4.26 4.36
N MET A 19 -1.78 4.41 3.23
CA MET A 19 -1.38 3.80 1.97
C MET A 19 -0.03 4.34 1.47
N GLU A 20 0.20 5.65 1.58
CA GLU A 20 1.51 6.24 1.27
C GLU A 20 2.63 5.60 2.11
N PHE A 21 2.40 5.34 3.40
CA PHE A 21 3.39 4.69 4.26
C PHE A 21 3.59 3.20 3.98
N LEU A 22 2.54 2.47 3.56
CA LEU A 22 2.70 1.07 3.15
C LEU A 22 3.54 0.99 1.86
N LEU A 23 3.25 1.85 0.88
CA LEU A 23 3.91 1.85 -0.43
C LEU A 23 5.29 2.51 -0.45
N ILE A 24 5.69 3.22 0.62
CA ILE A 24 6.96 3.99 0.64
C ILE A 24 8.18 3.09 0.46
N ASN A 25 8.15 1.88 1.04
CA ASN A 25 9.23 0.89 0.97
C ASN A 25 8.79 -0.41 0.26
N GLU A 26 7.55 -0.48 -0.23
CA GLU A 26 7.09 -1.62 -1.03
C GLU A 26 7.88 -1.67 -2.35
N PRO A 27 8.44 -2.83 -2.73
CA PRO A 27 9.19 -2.96 -3.98
C PRO A 27 8.28 -2.80 -5.20
N LEU A 28 8.84 -2.34 -6.32
CA LEU A 28 8.12 -2.20 -7.60
C LEU A 28 8.07 -3.52 -8.38
N ASP A 29 7.77 -4.60 -7.67
CA ASP A 29 7.88 -5.97 -8.17
C ASP A 29 6.53 -6.54 -8.62
N CYS A 30 5.46 -5.74 -8.67
CA CYS A 30 4.14 -6.22 -9.10
C CYS A 30 4.15 -7.06 -10.39
N PRO A 31 4.95 -6.76 -11.44
CA PRO A 31 4.98 -7.61 -12.64
C PRO A 31 5.57 -9.02 -12.44
N ILE A 32 6.32 -9.26 -11.36
CA ILE A 32 6.97 -10.54 -11.03
C ILE A 32 6.47 -11.15 -9.72
N CYS A 33 5.62 -10.44 -8.99
CA CYS A 33 5.02 -10.90 -7.75
C CYS A 33 3.93 -11.92 -8.06
N ASP A 34 4.02 -13.12 -7.47
CA ASP A 34 3.04 -14.18 -7.69
C ASP A 34 1.62 -13.80 -7.21
N GLN A 35 1.52 -12.90 -6.23
CA GLN A 35 0.23 -12.39 -5.73
C GLN A 35 -0.33 -11.24 -6.59
N ALA A 36 0.35 -10.83 -7.66
CA ALA A 36 -0.14 -9.73 -8.49
C ALA A 36 -1.51 -10.07 -9.11
N GLY A 37 -2.46 -9.13 -9.03
CA GLY A 37 -3.83 -9.34 -9.45
C GLY A 37 -4.75 -9.94 -8.38
N GLU A 38 -4.20 -10.51 -7.31
CA GLU A 38 -4.94 -10.98 -6.12
C GLU A 38 -4.45 -10.31 -4.81
N CYS A 39 -3.52 -9.37 -4.92
CA CYS A 39 -2.91 -8.67 -3.79
C CYS A 39 -3.84 -7.59 -3.24
N HIS A 40 -4.27 -7.73 -1.99
CA HIS A 40 -5.10 -6.71 -1.33
C HIS A 40 -4.43 -5.34 -1.20
N LEU A 41 -3.10 -5.29 -1.11
CA LEU A 41 -2.38 -4.00 -1.10
C LEU A 41 -2.58 -3.27 -2.43
N GLN A 42 -2.59 -4.00 -3.55
CA GLN A 42 -2.85 -3.45 -4.88
C GLN A 42 -4.28 -2.89 -4.96
N ASP A 43 -5.28 -3.65 -4.52
CA ASP A 43 -6.69 -3.21 -4.54
C ASP A 43 -6.92 -1.98 -3.66
N LEU A 44 -6.40 -2.00 -2.43
CA LEU A 44 -6.51 -0.88 -1.50
C LEU A 44 -5.76 0.36 -2.00
N ALA A 45 -4.60 0.18 -2.66
CA ALA A 45 -3.88 1.28 -3.28
C ALA A 45 -4.68 1.91 -4.42
N PHE A 46 -5.35 1.10 -5.23
CA PHE A 46 -6.21 1.59 -6.31
C PHE A 46 -7.44 2.34 -5.77
N GLU A 47 -8.08 1.84 -4.71
CA GLU A 47 -9.31 2.43 -4.16
C GLU A 47 -9.05 3.66 -3.27
N HIS A 48 -7.95 3.66 -2.53
CA HIS A 48 -7.70 4.59 -1.42
C HIS A 48 -6.32 5.26 -1.43
N GLY A 49 -5.43 4.88 -2.33
CA GLY A 49 -4.11 5.47 -2.48
C GLY A 49 -4.10 6.75 -3.30
N ALA A 50 -2.95 7.42 -3.31
CA ALA A 50 -2.66 8.50 -4.25
C ALA A 50 -2.19 7.94 -5.58
N GLU A 51 -2.47 8.66 -6.68
CA GLU A 51 -2.05 8.27 -8.04
C GLU A 51 -0.52 8.25 -8.21
N GLN A 52 0.20 9.08 -7.47
CA GLN A 52 1.65 9.22 -7.55
C GLN A 52 2.26 9.22 -6.16
N THR A 53 3.48 8.69 -6.06
CA THR A 53 4.30 8.81 -4.85
C THR A 53 5.16 10.08 -4.93
N ARG A 54 5.37 10.70 -3.77
CA ARG A 54 6.33 11.81 -3.60
C ARG A 54 7.66 11.33 -3.04
N TYR A 55 7.81 10.03 -2.83
CA TYR A 55 9.00 9.43 -2.26
C TYR A 55 10.04 9.17 -3.35
N GLU A 56 11.19 9.84 -3.23
CA GLU A 56 12.27 9.84 -4.22
C GLU A 56 13.57 9.21 -3.69
N PHE A 57 13.54 8.67 -2.47
CA PHE A 57 14.72 8.09 -1.83
C PHE A 57 14.81 6.58 -2.10
N GLU A 58 15.97 6.01 -1.77
CA GLU A 58 16.20 4.58 -1.88
C GLU A 58 15.26 3.81 -0.94
N ARG A 59 14.53 2.85 -1.52
CA ARG A 59 13.64 1.96 -0.76
C ARG A 59 14.46 0.98 0.04
N ARG A 60 14.03 0.72 1.27
CA ARG A 60 14.61 -0.36 2.07
C ARG A 60 14.35 -1.71 1.40
N THR A 61 15.39 -2.53 1.31
CA THR A 61 15.31 -3.91 0.83
C THR A 61 15.72 -4.90 1.92
N PHE A 62 15.40 -6.17 1.70
CA PHE A 62 15.75 -7.27 2.59
C PHE A 62 16.28 -8.44 1.76
N GLU A 63 17.21 -9.20 2.32
CA GLU A 63 17.64 -10.47 1.72
C GLU A 63 16.50 -11.49 1.82
N LYS A 64 16.29 -12.26 0.75
CA LYS A 64 15.30 -13.33 0.74
C LYS A 64 15.70 -14.40 1.76
N ILE A 65 14.80 -14.71 2.67
CA ILE A 65 14.97 -15.80 3.64
C ILE A 65 14.48 -17.09 2.98
N ASP A 66 15.32 -18.12 2.99
CA ASP A 66 14.91 -19.47 2.61
C ASP A 66 14.08 -20.09 3.74
N ILE A 67 12.81 -20.40 3.44
CA ILE A 67 11.84 -20.99 4.38
C ILE A 67 11.43 -22.41 3.98
N GLY A 68 12.11 -23.02 3.00
CA GLY A 68 11.83 -24.36 2.50
C GLY A 68 11.25 -24.40 1.07
N PRO A 69 10.98 -25.61 0.55
CA PRO A 69 10.23 -25.82 -0.69
C PRO A 69 8.72 -25.61 -0.52
#